data_AF-A0A382PYB1-F1
#
_entry.id   AF-A0A382PYB1-F1
#
_cell.length_a   1.000
_cell.length_b   1.000
_cell.length_c   1.000
_cell.angle_alpha   90.00
_cell.angle_beta   90.00
_cell.angle_gamma   90.00
#
_symmetry.space_group_name_H-M   'P 1'
#
loop_
_entity.id
_entity.type
_entity.pdbx_description
1 polymer ?
#
loop_
_entity_poly.entity_id
_entity_poly.type
_entity_poly.pdbx_seq_one_letter_code
_entity_poly.pdbx_strand_id
1 'polypeptide(L)'
;AKAKLENERKNLMGEKDELKFAHRNVYGEDQVKLRFTSFWANHFTMGNIHDNQNEIGHAIDEGILANLNGNFSHMLYKIISHPAMLIYLDNIYSIGESSSRARQMRANGQLAGLNDNLGRELLELHTVSPSAKYTETDIKNAAKVLAGWSLEHHDPIEKDKRESGTTNTWDMFKPSYAEPGNKIVLGKTIYEGKGGLKEMTDFLASHENTVMFISSKLAGHFISDNPRTSDINYIANAWRQSNGNLDQIHTAVIERAILSKEPKFQWPMIWLFQVLRLSNATFIHGWNELWTYSDKLMENEKIFIELGQGFWHTRQPNGYSSDKNEWLSGEMFERRIRF
;
A
#
# COMPACT_ATOMS: atom_id res chain seq x y z
N ALA A 1 -15.15 -17.92 26.01
CA ALA A 1 -15.64 -17.78 24.62
C ALA A 1 -16.37 -16.44 24.41
N LYS A 2 -17.52 -16.20 25.06
CA LYS A 2 -18.32 -14.97 24.86
C LYS A 2 -17.57 -13.65 25.11
N ALA A 3 -16.88 -13.51 26.23
CA ALA A 3 -16.10 -12.29 26.54
C ALA A 3 -14.93 -12.04 25.57
N LYS A 4 -14.30 -13.11 25.06
CA LYS A 4 -13.24 -13.01 24.03
C LYS A 4 -13.83 -12.49 22.73
N LEU A 5 -14.94 -13.07 22.27
CA LEU A 5 -15.64 -12.64 21.07
C LEU A 5 -16.14 -11.19 21.18
N GLU A 6 -16.70 -10.79 22.33
CA GLU A 6 -17.12 -9.41 22.57
C GLU A 6 -15.93 -8.44 22.54
N ASN A 7 -14.78 -8.85 23.11
CA ASN A 7 -13.55 -8.07 23.05
C ASN A 7 -13.02 -7.93 21.61
N GLU A 8 -13.05 -9.00 20.82
CA GLU A 8 -12.65 -9.00 19.41
C GLU A 8 -13.54 -8.06 18.60
N ARG A 9 -14.87 -8.20 18.70
CA ARG A 9 -15.85 -7.33 18.03
C ARG A 9 -15.67 -5.85 18.41
N LYS A 10 -15.31 -5.59 19.67
CA LYS A 10 -15.11 -4.23 20.16
C LYS A 10 -13.82 -3.61 19.61
N ASN A 11 -12.71 -4.36 19.59
CA ASN A 11 -11.37 -3.76 19.42
C ASN A 11 -10.68 -4.10 18.09
N LEU A 12 -11.05 -5.20 17.42
CA LEU A 12 -10.47 -5.53 16.11
C LEU A 12 -11.11 -4.65 15.03
N MET A 13 -10.29 -4.32 14.03
CA MET A 13 -10.63 -3.40 12.97
C MET A 13 -10.76 -4.07 11.61
N GLY A 14 -10.20 -5.26 11.38
CA GLY A 14 -10.23 -5.95 10.07
C GLY A 14 -11.59 -5.92 9.38
N GLU A 15 -12.60 -6.57 9.95
CA GLU A 15 -13.94 -6.62 9.36
C GLU A 15 -14.64 -5.25 9.29
N LYS A 16 -14.37 -4.36 10.26
CA LYS A 16 -14.91 -2.99 10.25
C LYS A 16 -14.30 -2.14 9.15
N ASP A 17 -13.02 -2.33 8.87
CA ASP A 17 -12.29 -1.60 7.85
C ASP A 17 -12.65 -2.10 6.45
N GLU A 18 -12.84 -3.41 6.28
CA GLU A 18 -13.42 -3.99 5.06
C GLU A 18 -14.83 -3.42 4.78
N LEU A 19 -15.70 -3.44 5.80
CA LEU A 19 -17.04 -2.86 5.71
C LEU A 19 -16.99 -1.37 5.37
N LYS A 20 -16.15 -0.60 6.07
CA LYS A 20 -15.95 0.83 5.80
C LYS A 20 -15.51 1.07 4.37
N PHE A 21 -14.57 0.27 3.86
CA PHE A 21 -14.08 0.37 2.50
C PHE A 21 -15.18 0.05 1.47
N ALA A 22 -15.92 -1.04 1.66
CA ALA A 22 -17.04 -1.42 0.79
C ALA A 22 -18.14 -0.34 0.80
N HIS A 23 -18.55 0.12 1.98
CA HIS A 23 -19.56 1.16 2.14
C HIS A 23 -19.14 2.48 1.50
N ARG A 24 -17.88 2.89 1.67
CA ARG A 24 -17.40 4.11 1.03
C ARG A 24 -17.49 3.99 -0.48
N ASN A 25 -17.06 2.86 -1.05
CA ASN A 25 -17.13 2.63 -2.49
C ASN A 25 -18.58 2.52 -3.02
N VAL A 26 -19.52 1.96 -2.26
CA VAL A 26 -20.92 1.85 -2.72
C VAL A 26 -21.70 3.15 -2.49
N TYR A 27 -21.60 3.77 -1.30
CA TYR A 27 -22.50 4.85 -0.88
C TYR A 27 -21.84 6.24 -0.82
N GLY A 28 -20.52 6.34 -0.95
CA GLY A 28 -19.82 7.62 -0.93
C GLY A 28 -20.10 8.51 -2.14
N GLU A 29 -19.88 9.81 -2.01
CA GLU A 29 -20.17 10.77 -3.09
C GLU A 29 -19.02 10.88 -4.11
N ASP A 30 -17.77 10.66 -3.68
CA ASP A 30 -16.57 10.89 -4.50
C ASP A 30 -16.02 9.59 -5.14
N GLN A 31 -16.78 9.04 -6.08
CA GLN A 31 -16.49 7.74 -6.68
C GLN A 31 -15.16 7.68 -7.46
N VAL A 32 -14.73 8.81 -8.04
CA VAL A 32 -13.46 8.90 -8.76
C VAL A 32 -12.30 8.80 -7.78
N LYS A 33 -12.34 9.54 -6.67
CA LYS A 33 -11.33 9.47 -5.61
C LYS A 33 -11.22 8.08 -5.01
N LEU A 34 -12.34 7.37 -4.85
CA LEU A 34 -12.35 6.01 -4.30
C LEU A 34 -11.74 4.98 -5.27
N ARG A 35 -11.94 5.16 -6.59
CA ARG A 35 -11.24 4.34 -7.57
C ARG A 35 -9.73 4.59 -7.57
N PHE A 36 -9.28 5.83 -7.41
CA PHE A 36 -7.86 6.13 -7.19
C PHE A 36 -7.35 5.51 -5.87
N THR A 37 -8.13 5.57 -4.80
CA THR A 37 -7.80 4.91 -3.52
C THR A 37 -7.50 3.42 -3.75
N SER A 38 -8.37 2.72 -4.47
CA SER A 38 -8.19 1.30 -4.81
C SER A 38 -6.96 1.05 -5.68
N PHE A 39 -6.65 1.94 -6.63
CA PHE A 39 -5.42 1.85 -7.41
C PHE A 39 -4.18 1.96 -6.51
N TRP A 40 -4.15 2.96 -5.62
CA TRP A 40 -2.99 3.19 -4.74
C TRP A 40 -2.87 2.13 -3.65
N ALA A 41 -3.96 1.61 -3.10
CA ALA A 41 -3.96 0.47 -2.17
C ALA A 41 -3.47 -0.83 -2.82
N ASN A 42 -3.57 -0.92 -4.14
CA ASN A 42 -2.98 -2.00 -4.92
C ASN A 42 -1.55 -1.71 -5.39
N HIS A 43 -1.18 -0.44 -5.58
CA HIS A 43 0.20 -0.07 -5.90
C HIS A 43 1.12 -0.24 -4.69
N PHE A 44 0.64 0.17 -3.52
CA PHE A 44 1.26 -0.04 -2.22
C PHE A 44 0.68 -1.30 -1.59
N THR A 45 0.91 -2.44 -2.23
CA THR A 45 0.37 -3.72 -1.78
C THR A 45 0.77 -4.00 -0.35
N MET A 46 -0.23 -4.14 0.50
CA MET A 46 -0.13 -4.77 1.81
C MET A 46 -1.07 -5.97 1.81
N GLY A 47 -0.65 -7.05 2.43
CA GLY A 47 -1.47 -8.24 2.66
C GLY A 47 -1.48 -8.62 4.14
N ASN A 48 -2.44 -9.45 4.52
CA ASN A 48 -2.53 -9.95 5.88
C ASN A 48 -1.46 -11.00 6.14
N ILE A 49 -0.41 -10.58 6.86
CA ILE A 49 0.61 -11.45 7.43
C ILE A 49 0.89 -10.99 8.86
N HIS A 50 1.30 -11.92 9.73
CA HIS A 50 1.61 -11.61 11.12
C HIS A 50 0.49 -10.81 11.84
N ASP A 51 -0.77 -11.11 11.52
CA ASP A 51 -1.98 -10.47 12.06
C ASP A 51 -2.06 -8.93 11.87
N ASN A 52 -1.35 -8.37 10.87
CA ASN A 52 -1.36 -6.94 10.56
C ASN A 52 -2.66 -6.42 9.93
N GLN A 53 -3.67 -7.28 9.74
CA GLN A 53 -4.96 -6.91 9.13
C GLN A 53 -5.63 -5.68 9.75
N ASN A 54 -5.41 -5.45 11.05
CA ASN A 54 -5.98 -4.33 11.80
C ASN A 54 -5.34 -2.98 11.45
N GLU A 55 -4.26 -2.97 10.67
CA GLU A 55 -3.52 -1.77 10.29
C GLU A 55 -3.66 -1.44 8.80
N ILE A 56 -4.11 -2.40 7.99
CA ILE A 56 -4.25 -2.23 6.53
C ILE A 56 -5.28 -1.14 6.22
N GLY A 57 -6.46 -1.19 6.84
CA GLY A 57 -7.51 -0.20 6.60
C GLY A 57 -7.10 1.20 7.03
N HIS A 58 -6.32 1.27 8.10
CA HIS A 58 -5.73 2.48 8.58
C HIS A 58 -4.66 3.05 7.61
N ALA A 59 -3.80 2.21 7.04
CA ALA A 59 -2.85 2.61 5.99
C ALA A 59 -3.59 3.13 4.73
N ILE A 60 -4.70 2.49 4.35
CA ILE A 60 -5.54 2.93 3.24
C ILE A 60 -6.17 4.29 3.53
N ASP A 61 -6.72 4.52 4.72
CA ASP A 61 -7.40 5.76 5.06
C ASP A 61 -6.42 6.93 5.22
N GLU A 62 -5.39 6.74 6.05
CA GLU A 62 -4.54 7.83 6.51
C GLU A 62 -3.23 7.96 5.72
N GLY A 63 -2.77 6.86 5.12
CA GLY A 63 -1.60 6.84 4.24
C GLY A 63 -1.97 7.18 2.80
N ILE A 64 -3.09 6.64 2.29
CA ILE A 64 -3.51 6.82 0.89
C ILE A 64 -4.62 7.87 0.77
N LEU A 65 -5.83 7.60 1.26
CA LEU A 65 -7.03 8.41 0.99
C LEU A 65 -6.87 9.87 1.45
N ALA A 66 -6.31 10.09 2.64
CA ALA A 66 -6.02 11.41 3.18
C ALA A 66 -4.96 12.18 2.38
N ASN A 67 -4.11 11.49 1.63
CA ASN A 67 -3.00 12.09 0.86
C ASN A 67 -3.24 12.08 -0.65
N LEU A 68 -4.41 11.64 -1.15
CA LEU A 68 -4.71 11.57 -2.58
C LEU A 68 -4.62 12.91 -3.30
N ASN A 69 -4.87 14.01 -2.59
CA ASN A 69 -4.76 15.37 -3.12
C ASN A 69 -3.40 16.02 -2.81
N GLY A 70 -2.45 15.26 -2.27
CA GLY A 70 -1.15 15.74 -1.82
C GLY A 70 -0.03 15.55 -2.84
N ASN A 71 1.16 15.22 -2.34
CA ASN A 71 2.32 14.90 -3.17
C ASN A 71 2.66 13.42 -3.07
N PHE A 72 3.04 12.79 -4.19
CA PHE A 72 3.42 11.38 -4.23
C PHE A 72 4.57 11.06 -3.28
N SER A 73 5.59 11.93 -3.16
CA SER A 73 6.71 11.65 -2.26
C SER A 73 6.29 11.63 -0.78
N HIS A 74 5.27 12.42 -0.42
CA HIS A 74 4.70 12.40 0.93
C HIS A 74 3.90 11.12 1.17
N MET A 75 3.05 10.73 0.21
CA MET A 75 2.30 9.46 0.29
C MET A 75 3.25 8.25 0.36
N LEU A 76 4.31 8.24 -0.45
CA LEU A 76 5.34 7.21 -0.44
C LEU A 76 6.01 7.12 0.93
N TYR A 77 6.47 8.25 1.49
CA TYR A 77 7.05 8.28 2.84
C TYR A 77 6.08 7.74 3.89
N LYS A 78 4.83 8.21 3.88
CA LYS A 78 3.78 7.82 4.82
C LYS A 78 3.52 6.32 4.80
N ILE A 79 3.47 5.73 3.61
CA ILE A 79 3.19 4.30 3.45
C ILE A 79 4.41 3.44 3.79
N ILE A 80 5.60 3.80 3.32
CA ILE A 80 6.81 2.99 3.54
C ILE A 80 7.21 2.96 5.02
N SER A 81 6.88 4.01 5.79
CA SER A 81 7.05 4.04 7.25
C SER A 81 5.85 3.51 8.03
N HIS A 82 4.76 3.11 7.36
CA HIS A 82 3.54 2.69 8.04
C HIS A 82 3.68 1.28 8.66
N PRO A 83 3.22 1.06 9.91
CA PRO A 83 3.16 -0.25 10.57
C PRO A 83 2.76 -1.41 9.66
N ALA A 84 1.61 -1.30 8.99
CA ALA A 84 1.12 -2.31 8.05
C ALA A 84 2.15 -2.73 6.99
N MET A 85 2.89 -1.78 6.42
CA MET A 85 3.93 -2.04 5.41
C MET A 85 5.21 -2.60 6.04
N LEU A 86 5.62 -2.05 7.19
CA LEU A 86 6.81 -2.51 7.92
C LEU A 86 6.66 -3.98 8.36
N ILE A 87 5.46 -4.39 8.79
CA ILE A 87 5.16 -5.77 9.15
C ILE A 87 5.06 -6.63 7.89
N TYR A 88 4.34 -6.14 6.86
CA TYR A 88 4.10 -6.90 5.64
C TYR A 88 5.39 -7.31 4.90
N LEU A 89 6.45 -6.51 5.03
CA LEU A 89 7.73 -6.78 4.39
C LEU A 89 8.83 -7.06 5.41
N ASP A 90 8.45 -7.53 6.62
CA ASP A 90 9.34 -7.99 7.69
C ASP A 90 10.42 -6.96 8.12
N ASN A 91 10.21 -5.68 7.85
CA ASN A 91 11.13 -4.61 8.22
C ASN A 91 11.16 -4.39 9.74
N ILE A 92 10.10 -4.78 10.46
CA ILE A 92 10.07 -4.77 11.92
C ILE A 92 11.23 -5.57 12.54
N TYR A 93 11.73 -6.60 11.83
CA TYR A 93 12.87 -7.43 12.23
C TYR A 93 14.21 -6.95 11.66
N SER A 94 14.22 -5.89 10.84
CA SER A 94 15.43 -5.39 10.18
C SER A 94 16.30 -4.58 11.16
N ILE A 95 17.53 -5.05 11.37
CA ILE A 95 18.51 -4.42 12.25
C ILE A 95 19.73 -4.04 11.41
N GLY A 96 20.17 -2.77 11.51
CA GLY A 96 21.39 -2.31 10.88
C GLY A 96 22.57 -3.17 11.34
N GLU A 97 23.31 -3.76 10.39
CA GLU A 97 24.40 -4.69 10.67
C GLU A 97 25.48 -4.06 11.56
N SER A 98 25.68 -2.74 11.46
CA SER A 98 26.66 -1.95 12.23
C SER A 98 26.00 -1.15 13.36
N SER A 99 24.72 -1.39 13.66
CA SER A 99 23.99 -0.69 14.72
C SER A 99 24.48 -1.08 16.12
N SER A 100 24.16 -0.23 17.11
CA SER A 100 24.48 -0.52 18.52
C SER A 100 23.76 -1.78 19.01
N ARG A 101 22.50 -1.99 18.59
CA ARG A 101 21.71 -3.16 18.92
C ARG A 101 22.30 -4.44 18.33
N ALA A 102 22.73 -4.42 17.07
CA ALA A 102 23.37 -5.58 16.44
C ALA A 102 24.66 -5.98 17.17
N ARG A 103 25.50 -5.01 17.58
CA ARG A 103 26.70 -5.29 18.39
C ARG A 103 26.35 -5.97 19.72
N GLN A 104 25.35 -5.45 20.43
CA GLN A 104 24.89 -6.01 21.70
C GLN A 104 24.35 -7.43 21.53
N MET A 105 23.51 -7.67 20.53
CA MET A 105 22.93 -8.99 20.26
C MET A 105 24.01 -10.02 19.93
N ARG A 106 24.98 -9.67 19.07
CA ARG A 106 26.10 -10.55 18.73
C ARG A 106 26.98 -10.87 19.93
N ALA A 107 27.23 -9.90 20.81
CA ALA A 107 27.97 -10.13 22.07
C ALA A 107 27.26 -11.13 22.98
N ASN A 108 25.93 -11.22 22.90
CA ASN A 108 25.10 -12.18 23.63
C ASN A 108 24.85 -13.49 22.86
N GLY A 109 25.54 -13.73 21.74
CA GLY A 109 25.35 -14.92 20.91
C GLY A 109 24.02 -14.97 20.13
N GLN A 110 23.33 -13.83 19.98
CA GLN A 110 22.06 -13.72 19.25
C GLN A 110 22.30 -13.32 17.79
N LEU A 111 21.38 -13.75 16.92
CA LEU A 111 21.37 -13.35 15.51
C LEU A 111 20.88 -11.90 15.37
N ALA A 112 21.59 -11.12 14.57
CA ALA A 112 21.19 -9.76 14.18
C ALA A 112 21.55 -9.54 12.71
N GLY A 113 20.56 -9.18 11.91
CA GLY A 113 20.70 -9.07 10.46
C GLY A 113 19.79 -8.00 9.87
N LEU A 114 20.18 -7.57 8.68
CA LEU A 114 19.41 -6.66 7.85
C LEU A 114 18.40 -7.48 7.04
N ASN A 115 17.13 -7.08 7.05
CA ASN A 115 16.15 -7.58 6.11
C ASN A 115 16.03 -6.59 4.96
N ASP A 116 16.22 -7.07 3.72
CA ASP A 116 16.26 -6.26 2.52
C ASP A 116 14.96 -6.25 1.71
N ASN A 117 13.95 -7.04 2.11
CA ASN A 117 12.67 -7.16 1.39
C ASN A 117 12.03 -5.78 1.14
N LEU A 118 11.77 -4.97 2.18
CA LEU A 118 11.18 -3.65 2.00
C LEU A 118 12.05 -2.72 1.15
N GLY A 119 13.37 -2.81 1.25
CA GLY A 119 14.29 -2.04 0.41
C GLY A 119 14.20 -2.44 -1.07
N ARG A 120 14.09 -3.75 -1.33
CA ARG A 120 13.90 -4.33 -2.67
C ARG A 120 12.57 -3.92 -3.26
N GLU A 121 11.47 -4.12 -2.54
CA GLU A 121 10.13 -3.79 -3.02
C GLU A 121 9.93 -2.27 -3.20
N LEU A 122 10.56 -1.45 -2.35
CA LEU A 122 10.57 0.00 -2.54
C LEU A 122 11.13 0.36 -3.92
N LEU A 123 12.28 -0.20 -4.31
CA LEU A 123 12.90 0.05 -5.60
C LEU A 123 12.12 -0.61 -6.75
N GLU A 124 11.73 -1.87 -6.58
CA GLU A 124 11.18 -2.72 -7.63
C GLU A 124 9.69 -2.47 -7.93
N LEU A 125 8.85 -2.42 -6.90
CA LEU A 125 7.39 -2.43 -7.06
C LEU A 125 6.74 -1.09 -6.80
N HIS A 126 7.33 -0.27 -5.94
CA HIS A 126 6.73 0.99 -5.49
C HIS A 126 7.36 2.23 -6.12
N THR A 127 8.56 2.12 -6.73
CA THR A 127 9.23 3.29 -7.32
C THR A 127 9.84 3.02 -8.68
N VAL A 128 11.14 2.78 -8.77
CA VAL A 128 11.91 2.95 -10.00
C VAL A 128 11.78 1.77 -10.96
N SER A 129 11.28 0.63 -10.48
CA SER A 129 11.15 -0.63 -11.22
C SER A 129 12.50 -1.20 -11.70
N PRO A 130 12.53 -2.46 -12.17
CA PRO A 130 13.74 -3.05 -12.73
C PRO A 130 14.33 -2.27 -13.91
N SER A 131 13.53 -1.43 -14.58
CA SER A 131 14.00 -0.53 -15.66
C SER A 131 15.09 0.43 -15.21
N ALA A 132 15.20 0.72 -13.92
CA ALA A 132 16.27 1.55 -13.36
C ALA A 132 17.62 0.86 -13.24
N LYS A 133 17.68 -0.46 -13.43
CA LYS A 133 18.92 -1.24 -13.35
C LYS A 133 19.67 -1.02 -12.04
N TYR A 134 18.94 -0.89 -10.93
CA TYR A 134 19.54 -0.89 -9.59
C TYR A 134 20.31 -2.19 -9.36
N THR A 135 21.30 -2.11 -8.48
CA THR A 135 22.16 -3.23 -8.10
C THR A 135 21.74 -3.81 -6.75
N GLU A 136 22.26 -4.98 -6.42
CA GLU A 136 22.10 -5.55 -5.08
C GLU A 136 22.66 -4.61 -3.99
N THR A 137 23.68 -3.82 -4.31
CA THR A 137 24.21 -2.79 -3.40
C THR A 137 23.19 -1.69 -3.13
N ASP A 138 22.41 -1.27 -4.14
CA ASP A 138 21.36 -0.27 -3.97
C ASP A 138 20.24 -0.81 -3.08
N ILE A 139 19.86 -2.08 -3.26
CA ILE A 139 18.87 -2.76 -2.42
C ILE A 139 19.35 -2.81 -0.97
N LYS A 140 20.59 -3.26 -0.74
CA LYS A 140 21.17 -3.32 0.60
C LYS A 140 21.26 -1.92 1.24
N ASN A 141 21.60 -0.89 0.47
CA ASN A 141 21.67 0.48 0.97
C ASN A 141 20.28 1.07 1.26
N ALA A 142 19.26 0.77 0.45
CA ALA A 142 17.88 1.15 0.75
C ALA A 142 17.39 0.48 2.04
N ALA A 143 17.68 -0.82 2.21
CA ALA A 143 17.38 -1.55 3.43
C ALA A 143 18.10 -0.95 4.66
N LYS A 144 19.36 -0.52 4.52
CA LYS A 144 20.10 0.19 5.57
C LYS A 144 19.49 1.55 5.94
N VAL A 145 18.84 2.24 5.01
CA VAL A 145 18.07 3.48 5.30
C VAL A 145 16.81 3.14 6.10
N LEU A 146 16.18 2.00 5.82
CA LEU A 146 14.96 1.53 6.49
C LEU A 146 15.23 0.88 7.86
N ALA A 147 16.46 0.40 8.11
CA ALA A 147 16.85 -0.15 9.40
C ALA A 147 16.56 0.86 10.54
N GLY A 148 15.86 0.39 11.57
CA GLY A 148 15.40 1.21 12.69
C GLY A 148 13.94 1.70 12.57
N TRP A 149 13.33 1.71 11.39
CA TRP A 149 11.88 1.87 11.25
C TRP A 149 11.18 0.58 11.65
N SER A 150 10.63 0.53 12.85
CA SER A 150 10.10 -0.71 13.43
C SER A 150 9.11 -0.40 14.55
N LEU A 151 8.17 -1.32 14.74
CA LEU A 151 7.25 -1.36 15.87
C LEU A 151 7.19 -2.80 16.37
N GLU A 152 6.99 -2.99 17.66
CA GLU A 152 6.90 -4.32 18.29
C GLU A 152 5.59 -4.44 19.07
N HIS A 153 4.55 -5.07 18.50
CA HIS A 153 3.23 -5.18 19.14
C HIS A 153 3.22 -5.93 20.47
N HIS A 154 4.22 -6.78 20.71
CA HIS A 154 4.35 -7.53 21.95
C HIS A 154 4.94 -6.69 23.09
N ASP A 155 5.59 -5.58 22.77
CA ASP A 155 6.17 -4.71 23.78
C ASP A 155 5.11 -3.77 24.36
N PRO A 156 5.16 -3.48 25.68
CA PRO A 156 4.36 -2.40 26.23
C PRO A 156 4.70 -1.08 25.53
N ILE A 157 3.70 -0.25 25.25
CA ILE A 157 3.89 1.03 24.53
C ILE A 157 4.93 1.95 25.20
N GLU A 158 5.13 1.84 26.51
CA GLU A 158 6.17 2.56 27.25
C GLU A 158 7.60 2.12 26.88
N LYS A 159 7.80 0.86 26.49
CA LYS A 159 9.08 0.39 25.97
C LYS A 159 9.34 0.98 24.58
N ASP A 160 8.37 0.92 23.67
CA ASP A 160 8.50 1.55 22.36
C ASP A 160 8.74 3.05 22.46
N LYS A 161 8.08 3.73 23.39
CA LYS A 161 8.34 5.16 23.68
C LYS A 161 9.76 5.41 24.15
N ARG A 162 10.34 4.55 24.99
CA ARG A 162 11.75 4.68 25.44
C ARG A 162 12.74 4.45 24.30
N GLU A 163 12.45 3.54 23.38
CA GLU A 163 13.34 3.20 22.27
C GLU A 163 13.23 4.14 21.08
N SER A 164 12.04 4.68 20.81
CA SER A 164 11.75 5.51 19.63
C SER A 164 11.50 7.00 19.95
N GLY A 165 11.25 7.34 21.21
CA GLY A 165 10.91 8.69 21.65
C GLY A 165 9.44 9.09 21.41
N THR A 166 8.58 8.20 20.91
CA THR A 166 7.19 8.51 20.57
C THR A 166 6.23 7.34 20.86
N THR A 167 4.94 7.65 21.04
CA THR A 167 3.85 6.65 21.05
C THR A 167 3.08 6.62 19.73
N ASN A 168 3.44 7.50 18.79
CA ASN A 168 2.87 7.50 17.46
C ASN A 168 3.50 6.35 16.66
N THR A 169 2.75 5.25 16.49
CA THR A 169 3.22 4.01 15.83
C THR A 169 3.69 4.21 14.39
N TRP A 170 3.35 5.33 13.76
CA TRP A 170 3.63 5.61 12.36
C TRP A 170 4.84 6.52 12.18
N ASP A 171 5.45 6.87 13.30
CA ASP A 171 6.67 7.68 13.37
C ASP A 171 7.72 6.98 14.26
N MET A 172 7.54 5.66 14.47
CA MET A 172 8.42 4.84 15.30
C MET A 172 9.72 4.51 14.57
N PHE A 173 10.76 5.21 15.00
CA PHE A 173 12.13 4.98 14.57
C PHE A 173 13.01 4.73 15.80
N LYS A 174 13.64 3.57 15.88
CA LYS A 174 14.51 3.11 16.97
C LYS A 174 15.98 3.39 16.59
N PRO A 175 16.62 4.47 17.09
CA PRO A 175 17.96 4.85 16.65
C PRO A 175 19.03 3.80 16.97
N SER A 176 18.83 3.01 18.04
CA SER A 176 19.78 1.95 18.42
C SER A 176 19.83 0.79 17.42
N TYR A 177 18.77 0.62 16.61
CA TYR A 177 18.61 -0.42 15.57
C TYR A 177 19.05 0.09 14.19
N ALA A 178 19.16 1.40 14.00
CA ALA A 178 19.48 2.02 12.72
C ALA A 178 20.93 1.75 12.29
N GLU A 179 21.14 1.58 10.97
CA GLU A 179 22.48 1.51 10.41
C GLU A 179 23.14 2.90 10.47
N PRO A 180 24.34 3.03 11.08
CA PRO A 180 25.08 4.29 11.10
C PRO A 180 25.69 4.63 9.74
N GLY A 181 26.06 5.90 9.56
CA GLY A 181 26.74 6.40 8.37
C GLY A 181 25.81 6.65 7.18
N ASN A 182 26.29 7.43 6.22
CA ASN A 182 25.53 7.76 5.01
C ASN A 182 25.45 6.56 4.06
N LYS A 183 24.37 6.52 3.27
CA LYS A 183 24.10 5.45 2.31
C LYS A 183 24.11 6.03 0.90
N ILE A 184 24.37 5.20 -0.09
CA ILE A 184 24.29 5.59 -1.50
C ILE A 184 23.26 4.69 -2.17
N VAL A 185 22.18 5.28 -2.67
CA VAL A 185 21.12 4.56 -3.38
C VAL A 185 20.99 5.19 -4.77
N LEU A 186 21.24 4.43 -5.83
CA LEU A 186 21.22 4.91 -7.22
C LEU A 186 22.08 6.17 -7.42
N GLY A 187 23.26 6.20 -6.78
CA GLY A 187 24.18 7.32 -6.82
C GLY A 187 23.81 8.52 -5.95
N LYS A 188 22.62 8.54 -5.33
CA LYS A 188 22.21 9.59 -4.38
C LYS A 188 22.74 9.27 -2.98
N THR A 189 23.47 10.20 -2.37
CA THR A 189 23.78 10.16 -0.93
C THR A 189 22.52 10.42 -0.12
N ILE A 190 22.23 9.49 0.79
CA ILE A 190 21.16 9.56 1.79
C ILE A 190 21.81 9.66 3.16
N TYR A 191 21.46 10.71 3.92
CA TYR A 191 22.07 10.94 5.23
C TYR A 191 21.55 9.96 6.29
N GLU A 192 22.36 9.74 7.32
CA GLU A 192 22.00 8.84 8.40
C GLU A 192 20.86 9.35 9.29
N GLY A 193 20.24 8.43 10.05
CA GLY A 193 19.16 8.74 10.96
C GLY A 193 17.78 8.78 10.30
N LYS A 194 16.79 9.19 11.09
CA LYS A 194 15.36 9.13 10.73
C LYS A 194 15.03 9.87 9.43
N GLY A 195 15.68 11.02 9.21
CA GLY A 195 15.46 11.86 8.02
C GLY A 195 15.84 11.19 6.70
N GLY A 196 16.73 10.20 6.71
CA GLY A 196 17.19 9.52 5.51
C GLY A 196 16.07 8.84 4.71
N LEU A 197 15.03 8.32 5.37
CA LEU A 197 13.89 7.74 4.65
C LEU A 197 13.16 8.80 3.84
N LYS A 198 12.94 9.99 4.42
CA LYS A 198 12.27 11.09 3.71
C LYS A 198 13.10 11.52 2.49
N GLU A 199 14.41 11.71 2.65
CA GLU A 199 15.32 12.04 1.54
C GLU A 199 15.29 10.98 0.43
N MET A 200 15.30 9.69 0.79
CA MET A 200 15.26 8.59 -0.15
C MET A 200 13.93 8.58 -0.91
N THR A 201 12.80 8.72 -0.22
CA THR A 201 11.48 8.76 -0.86
C THR A 201 11.28 9.99 -1.73
N ASP A 202 11.80 11.16 -1.35
CA ASP A 202 11.77 12.37 -2.19
C ASP A 202 12.60 12.18 -3.46
N PHE A 203 13.79 11.60 -3.34
CA PHE A 203 14.63 11.26 -4.48
C PHE A 203 13.95 10.26 -5.43
N LEU A 204 13.48 9.12 -4.90
CA LEU A 204 12.83 8.08 -5.71
C LEU A 204 11.54 8.57 -6.37
N ALA A 205 10.71 9.37 -5.66
CA ALA A 205 9.49 9.95 -6.20
C ALA A 205 9.71 10.87 -7.43
N SER A 206 10.87 11.51 -7.48
CA SER A 206 11.29 12.40 -8.58
C SER A 206 12.06 11.68 -9.70
N HIS A 207 12.41 10.41 -9.49
CA HIS A 207 13.23 9.65 -10.42
C HIS A 207 12.46 9.35 -11.71
N GLU A 208 13.07 9.59 -12.88
CA GLU A 208 12.41 9.45 -14.18
C GLU A 208 11.79 8.07 -14.41
N ASN A 209 12.48 6.98 -14.03
CA ASN A 209 11.90 5.64 -14.08
C ASN A 209 10.64 5.47 -13.22
N THR A 210 10.55 6.13 -12.05
CA THR A 210 9.34 6.12 -11.23
C THR A 210 8.20 6.86 -11.89
N VAL A 211 8.49 8.05 -12.44
CA VAL A 211 7.52 8.85 -13.19
C VAL A 211 6.92 8.02 -14.33
N MET A 212 7.76 7.38 -15.14
CA MET A 212 7.32 6.58 -16.29
C MET A 212 6.61 5.29 -15.87
N PHE A 213 7.14 4.59 -14.86
CA PHE A 213 6.56 3.35 -14.36
C PHE A 213 5.13 3.56 -13.84
N ILE A 214 4.95 4.54 -12.95
CA ILE A 214 3.65 4.79 -12.33
C ILE A 214 2.68 5.41 -13.34
N SER A 215 3.14 6.31 -14.22
CA SER A 215 2.30 6.85 -15.31
C SER A 215 1.78 5.74 -16.23
N SER A 216 2.61 4.72 -16.51
CA SER A 216 2.19 3.56 -17.30
C SER A 216 1.14 2.72 -16.57
N LYS A 217 1.33 2.47 -15.25
CA LYS A 217 0.32 1.77 -14.43
C LYS A 217 -1.01 2.51 -14.38
N LEU A 218 -0.97 3.83 -14.18
CA LEU A 218 -2.17 4.68 -14.18
C LEU A 218 -2.89 4.63 -15.53
N ALA A 219 -2.15 4.76 -16.64
CA ALA A 219 -2.73 4.68 -17.97
C ALA A 219 -3.38 3.31 -18.23
N GLY A 220 -2.68 2.22 -17.89
CA GLY A 220 -3.17 0.85 -18.03
C GLY A 220 -4.38 0.53 -17.15
N HIS A 221 -4.52 1.22 -16.01
CA HIS A 221 -5.64 1.00 -15.10
C HIS A 221 -6.89 1.82 -15.47
N PHE A 222 -6.70 3.08 -15.90
CA PHE A 222 -7.79 4.04 -16.06
C PHE A 222 -8.21 4.30 -17.51
N ILE A 223 -7.31 4.17 -18.48
CA ILE A 223 -7.52 4.67 -19.86
C ILE A 223 -7.84 3.53 -20.84
N SER A 224 -6.97 2.52 -20.89
CA SER A 224 -7.07 1.40 -21.84
C SER A 224 -6.21 0.24 -21.34
N ASP A 225 -6.55 -1.00 -21.73
CA ASP A 225 -5.70 -2.17 -21.48
C ASP A 225 -4.35 -2.07 -22.22
N ASN A 226 -4.34 -1.37 -23.36
CA ASN A 226 -3.15 -1.09 -24.16
C ASN A 226 -2.98 0.43 -24.32
N PRO A 227 -2.54 1.15 -23.26
CA PRO A 227 -2.43 2.61 -23.31
C PRO A 227 -1.40 3.05 -24.34
N ARG A 228 -1.70 4.10 -25.11
CA ARG A 228 -0.73 4.65 -26.08
C ARG A 228 0.39 5.36 -25.33
N THR A 229 1.58 5.39 -25.93
CA THR A 229 2.72 6.15 -25.40
C THR A 229 2.38 7.64 -25.19
N SER A 230 1.50 8.22 -26.02
CA SER A 230 1.04 9.61 -25.84
C SER A 230 0.20 9.81 -24.57
N ASP A 231 -0.60 8.82 -24.17
CA ASP A 231 -1.38 8.86 -22.93
C ASP A 231 -0.46 8.78 -21.71
N ILE A 232 0.52 7.87 -21.75
CA ILE A 232 1.55 7.71 -20.70
C ILE A 232 2.38 8.99 -20.56
N ASN A 233 2.88 9.52 -21.67
CA ASN A 233 3.70 10.74 -21.67
C ASN A 233 2.93 11.96 -21.16
N TYR A 234 1.62 12.02 -21.41
CA TYR A 234 0.78 13.11 -20.92
C TYR A 234 0.73 13.12 -19.38
N ILE A 235 0.50 11.96 -18.77
CA ILE A 235 0.50 11.80 -17.30
C ILE A 235 1.91 12.06 -16.74
N ALA A 236 2.95 11.52 -17.38
CA ALA A 236 4.33 11.74 -16.96
C ALA A 236 4.73 13.22 -17.02
N ASN A 237 4.24 13.97 -18.01
CA ASN A 237 4.49 15.41 -18.10
C ASN A 237 3.80 16.17 -16.97
N ALA A 238 2.56 15.84 -16.63
CA ALA A 238 1.88 16.43 -15.47
C ALA A 238 2.63 16.14 -14.17
N TRP A 239 3.18 14.93 -14.03
CA TRP A 239 4.02 14.57 -12.90
C TRP A 239 5.29 15.44 -12.80
N ARG A 240 6.03 15.59 -13.91
CA ARG A 240 7.27 16.40 -13.94
C ARG A 240 7.00 17.88 -13.66
N GLN A 241 5.98 18.46 -14.31
CA GLN A 241 5.65 19.89 -14.17
C GLN A 241 5.16 20.24 -12.77
N SER A 242 4.46 19.31 -12.13
CA SER A 242 3.88 19.50 -10.81
C SER A 242 4.78 19.04 -9.66
N ASN A 243 5.95 18.48 -9.98
CA ASN A 243 6.85 17.84 -9.04
C ASN A 243 6.13 16.78 -8.18
N GLY A 244 5.33 15.92 -8.81
CA GLY A 244 4.64 14.81 -8.14
C GLY A 244 3.35 15.19 -7.41
N ASN A 245 2.71 16.33 -7.72
CA ASN A 245 1.41 16.68 -7.15
C ASN A 245 0.32 15.74 -7.69
N LEU A 246 -0.31 14.99 -6.78
CA LEU A 246 -1.27 13.94 -7.14
C LEU A 246 -2.57 14.50 -7.73
N ASP A 247 -3.04 15.68 -7.34
CA ASP A 247 -4.20 16.32 -7.97
C ASP A 247 -3.97 16.56 -9.46
N GLN A 248 -2.79 17.08 -9.81
CA GLN A 248 -2.45 17.34 -11.22
C GLN A 248 -2.25 16.04 -12.00
N ILE A 249 -1.62 15.03 -11.39
CA ILE A 249 -1.45 13.71 -12.01
C ILE A 249 -2.80 13.03 -12.24
N HIS A 250 -3.68 13.01 -11.24
CA HIS A 250 -5.02 12.41 -11.36
C HIS A 250 -5.89 13.17 -12.35
N THR A 251 -5.80 14.50 -12.39
CA THR A 251 -6.47 15.32 -13.41
C THR A 251 -6.04 14.89 -14.81
N ALA A 252 -4.73 14.78 -15.06
CA ALA A 252 -4.22 14.32 -16.35
C ALA A 252 -4.72 12.91 -16.72
N VAL A 253 -4.79 11.99 -15.74
CA VAL A 253 -5.36 10.65 -15.95
C VAL A 253 -6.84 10.73 -16.36
N ILE A 254 -7.64 11.55 -15.65
CA ILE A 254 -9.07 11.72 -15.92
C ILE A 254 -9.29 12.31 -17.32
N GLU A 255 -8.55 13.35 -17.69
CA GLU A 255 -8.64 13.98 -19.02
C GLU A 255 -8.37 12.98 -20.14
N ARG A 256 -7.33 12.14 -19.99
CA ARG A 256 -7.05 11.08 -20.97
C ARG A 256 -8.10 9.97 -20.98
N ALA A 257 -8.61 9.59 -19.81
CA ALA A 257 -9.64 8.56 -19.69
C ALA A 257 -10.95 8.99 -20.37
N ILE A 258 -11.38 10.25 -20.21
CA ILE A 258 -12.59 10.81 -20.85
C ILE A 258 -12.46 10.81 -22.39
N LEU A 259 -11.25 11.07 -22.90
CA LEU A 259 -11.00 11.09 -24.35
C LEU A 259 -10.83 9.68 -24.95
N SER A 260 -10.62 8.66 -24.12
CA SER A 260 -10.48 7.28 -24.57
C SER A 260 -11.81 6.76 -25.11
N LYS A 261 -11.77 6.12 -26.28
CA LYS A 261 -12.91 5.40 -26.87
C LYS A 261 -12.77 3.88 -26.77
N GLU A 262 -11.63 3.42 -26.25
CA GLU A 262 -11.34 2.00 -26.11
C GLU A 262 -12.15 1.43 -24.94
N PRO A 263 -12.77 0.25 -25.09
CA PRO A 263 -13.38 -0.43 -23.96
C PRO A 263 -12.30 -0.78 -22.94
N LYS A 264 -12.54 -0.44 -21.67
CA LYS A 264 -11.66 -0.81 -20.56
C LYS A 264 -12.30 -1.90 -19.72
N PHE A 265 -11.61 -3.04 -19.59
CA PHE A 265 -12.04 -4.07 -18.67
C PHE A 265 -11.90 -3.59 -17.22
N GLN A 266 -12.99 -3.62 -16.47
CA GLN A 266 -13.03 -3.21 -15.07
C GLN A 266 -12.59 -4.35 -14.15
N TRP A 267 -11.82 -3.99 -13.12
CA TRP A 267 -11.53 -4.91 -12.03
C TRP A 267 -12.82 -5.45 -11.38
N PRO A 268 -12.84 -6.73 -10.97
CA PRO A 268 -13.99 -7.36 -10.33
C PRO A 268 -14.63 -6.50 -9.23
N MET A 269 -13.82 -5.98 -8.31
CA MET A 269 -14.30 -5.18 -7.18
C MET A 269 -14.90 -3.84 -7.62
N ILE A 270 -14.27 -3.15 -8.58
CA ILE A 270 -14.76 -1.87 -9.11
C ILE A 270 -16.07 -2.06 -9.87
N TRP A 271 -16.16 -3.15 -10.65
CA TRP A 271 -17.37 -3.56 -11.34
C TRP A 271 -18.51 -3.80 -10.36
N LEU A 272 -18.29 -4.59 -9.29
CA LEU A 272 -19.32 -4.89 -8.30
C LEU A 272 -19.87 -3.62 -7.65
N PHE A 273 -18.99 -2.74 -7.17
CA PHE A 273 -19.43 -1.48 -6.55
C PHE A 273 -20.23 -0.61 -7.53
N GLN A 274 -19.84 -0.58 -8.81
CA GLN A 274 -20.59 0.13 -9.84
C GLN A 274 -21.98 -0.47 -10.09
N VAL A 275 -22.09 -1.80 -10.17
CA VAL A 275 -23.37 -2.49 -10.34
C VAL A 275 -24.31 -2.24 -9.16
N LEU A 276 -23.80 -2.30 -7.93
CA LEU A 276 -24.59 -2.00 -6.73
C LEU A 276 -25.12 -0.57 -6.74
N ARG A 277 -24.29 0.41 -7.14
CA ARG A 277 -24.71 1.81 -7.28
C ARG A 277 -25.76 2.02 -8.35
N LEU A 278 -25.60 1.42 -9.52
CA LEU A 278 -26.52 1.60 -10.65
C LEU A 278 -27.87 0.92 -10.43
N SER A 279 -27.88 -0.21 -9.73
CA SER A 279 -29.10 -0.96 -9.44
C SER A 279 -29.81 -0.53 -8.16
N ASN A 280 -29.15 0.25 -7.30
CA ASN A 280 -29.56 0.49 -5.90
C ASN A 280 -29.77 -0.82 -5.10
N ALA A 281 -29.14 -1.92 -5.52
CA ALA A 281 -29.22 -3.18 -4.80
C ALA A 281 -28.49 -3.08 -3.45
N THR A 282 -29.06 -3.73 -2.43
CA THR A 282 -28.41 -3.89 -1.12
C THR A 282 -28.00 -5.34 -0.96
N PHE A 283 -26.71 -5.61 -1.12
CA PHE A 283 -26.15 -6.95 -1.09
C PHE A 283 -25.04 -7.12 -0.04
N ILE A 284 -24.42 -6.02 0.39
CA ILE A 284 -23.34 -6.00 1.38
C ILE A 284 -23.90 -5.78 2.79
N HIS A 285 -23.26 -6.36 3.81
CA HIS A 285 -23.62 -6.13 5.21
C HIS A 285 -23.65 -4.65 5.56
N GLY A 286 -24.54 -4.27 6.50
CA GLY A 286 -24.51 -2.98 7.18
C GLY A 286 -23.76 -3.06 8.51
N TRP A 287 -23.63 -1.93 9.20
CA TRP A 287 -22.95 -1.85 10.51
C TRP A 287 -23.65 -2.67 11.59
N ASN A 288 -24.98 -2.82 11.50
CA ASN A 288 -25.75 -3.62 12.45
C ASN A 288 -25.60 -5.13 12.16
N GLU A 289 -25.33 -5.49 10.91
CA GLU A 289 -25.29 -6.86 10.44
C GLU A 289 -23.89 -7.49 10.49
N LEU A 290 -22.83 -6.69 10.66
CA LEU A 290 -21.42 -7.11 10.60
C LEU A 290 -21.11 -8.40 11.38
N TRP A 291 -21.78 -8.60 12.51
CA TRP A 291 -21.52 -9.74 13.41
C TRP A 291 -22.69 -10.72 13.55
N THR A 292 -23.65 -10.63 12.63
CA THR A 292 -24.88 -11.42 12.62
C THR A 292 -25.07 -12.09 11.28
N TYR A 293 -25.58 -13.31 11.31
CA TYR A 293 -25.94 -14.01 10.09
C TYR A 293 -27.10 -13.30 9.37
N SER A 294 -27.00 -13.19 8.05
CA SER A 294 -28.06 -12.72 7.17
C SER A 294 -28.22 -13.70 6.01
N ASP A 295 -29.47 -14.03 5.68
CA ASP A 295 -29.84 -14.80 4.48
C ASP A 295 -29.97 -13.92 3.23
N LYS A 296 -29.90 -12.60 3.39
CA LYS A 296 -30.07 -11.60 2.33
C LYS A 296 -28.82 -10.81 2.00
N LEU A 297 -27.92 -10.64 2.98
CA LEU A 297 -26.72 -9.83 2.85
C LEU A 297 -25.47 -10.70 3.01
N MET A 298 -24.46 -10.43 2.21
CA MET A 298 -23.19 -11.14 2.24
C MET A 298 -22.13 -10.36 3.02
N GLU A 299 -21.33 -11.10 3.79
CA GLU A 299 -20.17 -10.56 4.51
C GLU A 299 -19.13 -10.03 3.51
N ASN A 300 -18.49 -8.90 3.85
CA ASN A 300 -17.53 -8.23 2.96
C ASN A 300 -16.33 -9.13 2.61
N GLU A 301 -15.79 -9.86 3.59
CA GLU A 301 -14.70 -10.81 3.37
C GLU A 301 -15.08 -11.86 2.31
N LYS A 302 -16.27 -12.47 2.44
CA LYS A 302 -16.76 -13.47 1.50
C LYS A 302 -16.94 -12.89 0.10
N ILE A 303 -17.44 -11.66 -0.02
CA ILE A 303 -17.54 -10.94 -1.29
C ILE A 303 -16.16 -10.80 -1.93
N PHE A 304 -15.17 -10.34 -1.17
CA PHE A 304 -13.81 -10.13 -1.65
C PHE A 304 -13.12 -11.44 -2.04
N ILE A 305 -13.36 -12.53 -1.31
CA ILE A 305 -12.87 -13.89 -1.65
C ILE A 305 -13.44 -14.35 -2.99
N GLU A 306 -14.76 -14.26 -3.18
CA GLU A 306 -15.42 -14.66 -4.43
C GLU A 306 -14.94 -13.81 -5.61
N LEU A 307 -14.75 -12.50 -5.43
CA LEU A 307 -14.20 -11.62 -6.46
C LEU A 307 -12.72 -11.87 -6.77
N GLY A 308 -12.03 -12.65 -5.93
CA GLY A 308 -10.57 -12.84 -6.00
C GLY A 308 -9.78 -11.57 -5.71
N GLN A 309 -10.41 -10.56 -5.09
CA GLN A 309 -9.83 -9.26 -4.78
C GLN A 309 -10.22 -8.81 -3.37
N GLY A 310 -9.24 -8.73 -2.47
CA GLY A 310 -9.40 -8.22 -1.11
C GLY A 310 -8.08 -7.66 -0.59
N PHE A 311 -8.08 -6.39 -0.14
CA PHE A 311 -6.86 -5.74 0.36
C PHE A 311 -6.40 -6.28 1.72
N TRP A 312 -7.29 -6.97 2.44
CA TRP A 312 -7.01 -7.65 3.71
C TRP A 312 -6.66 -9.13 3.54
N HIS A 313 -6.61 -9.65 2.31
CA HIS A 313 -6.18 -11.03 2.09
C HIS A 313 -4.66 -11.16 2.21
N THR A 314 -4.19 -12.35 2.57
CA THR A 314 -2.79 -12.74 2.32
C THR A 314 -2.54 -12.74 0.81
N ARG A 315 -1.56 -11.96 0.37
CA ARG A 315 -1.21 -11.80 -1.06
C ARG A 315 0.27 -11.46 -1.22
N GLN A 316 0.79 -11.64 -2.43
CA GLN A 316 2.16 -11.27 -2.78
C GLN A 316 2.32 -9.76 -3.05
N PRO A 317 3.52 -9.17 -2.89
CA PRO A 317 3.73 -7.73 -2.97
C PRO A 317 3.43 -7.10 -4.35
N ASN A 318 3.43 -7.89 -5.42
CA ASN A 318 3.14 -7.45 -6.79
C ASN A 318 1.68 -6.97 -7.00
N GLY A 319 0.79 -7.25 -6.05
CA GLY A 319 -0.60 -6.77 -6.08
C GLY A 319 -1.43 -7.41 -7.19
N TYR A 320 -2.62 -6.86 -7.42
CA TYR A 320 -3.55 -7.31 -8.46
C TYR A 320 -3.19 -6.75 -9.83
N SER A 321 -3.22 -7.60 -10.86
CA SER A 321 -2.88 -7.22 -12.23
C SER A 321 -3.93 -6.28 -12.83
N SER A 322 -3.50 -5.29 -13.61
CA SER A 322 -4.41 -4.48 -14.46
C SER A 322 -4.65 -5.09 -15.84
N ASP A 323 -3.95 -6.18 -16.19
CA ASP A 323 -4.20 -6.94 -17.42
C ASP A 323 -5.52 -7.70 -17.30
N LYS A 324 -6.42 -7.47 -18.26
CA LYS A 324 -7.70 -8.16 -18.34
C LYS A 324 -7.56 -9.68 -18.43
N ASN A 325 -6.49 -10.20 -19.04
CA ASN A 325 -6.35 -11.64 -19.29
C ASN A 325 -6.29 -12.44 -17.98
N GLU A 326 -5.78 -11.82 -16.91
CA GLU A 326 -5.77 -12.39 -15.54
C GLU A 326 -7.17 -12.51 -14.92
N TRP A 327 -8.17 -11.86 -15.52
CA TRP A 327 -9.53 -11.76 -15.00
C TRP A 327 -10.61 -12.30 -15.96
N LEU A 328 -10.22 -12.81 -17.13
CA LEU A 328 -11.12 -13.22 -18.22
C LEU A 328 -11.47 -14.73 -18.23
N SER A 329 -11.09 -15.49 -17.21
CA SER A 329 -11.43 -16.92 -17.17
C SER A 329 -12.93 -17.15 -16.92
N GLY A 330 -13.45 -18.28 -17.41
CA GLY A 330 -14.85 -18.66 -17.21
C GLY A 330 -15.25 -18.71 -15.73
N GLU A 331 -14.36 -19.21 -14.87
CA GLU A 331 -14.53 -19.21 -13.42
C GLU A 331 -14.66 -17.79 -12.84
N MET A 332 -13.79 -16.86 -13.26
CA MET A 332 -13.83 -15.48 -12.77
C MET A 332 -15.09 -14.73 -13.21
N PHE A 333 -15.67 -15.08 -14.36
CA PHE A 333 -16.98 -14.55 -14.77
C PHE A 333 -18.13 -15.20 -14.01
N GLU A 334 -18.11 -16.52 -13.82
CA GLU A 334 -19.14 -17.22 -13.05
C GLU A 334 -19.26 -16.63 -11.65
N ARG A 335 -18.13 -16.41 -10.96
CA ARG A 335 -18.09 -15.80 -9.63
C ARG A 335 -18.70 -14.40 -9.59
N ARG A 336 -18.56 -13.61 -10.67
CA ARG A 336 -19.19 -12.27 -10.77
C ARG A 336 -20.70 -12.35 -10.91
N ILE A 337 -21.23 -13.30 -11.68
CA ILE A 337 -22.67 -13.47 -11.94
C ILE A 337 -23.44 -13.92 -10.68
N ARG A 338 -22.73 -14.44 -9.66
CA ARG A 338 -23.33 -14.77 -8.36
C ARG A 338 -23.81 -13.54 -7.58
N PHE A 339 -23.33 -12.36 -7.94
CA PHE A 339 -23.74 -11.06 -7.41
C PHE A 339 -24.72 -10.39 -8.37
#